data_AF-A0A151J2B2-F1
#
_entry.id   AF-A0A151J2B2-F1
#
_cell.length_a   1.000
_cell.length_b   1.000
_cell.length_c   1.000
_cell.angle_alpha   90.00
_cell.angle_beta   90.00
_cell.angle_gamma   90.00
#
_symmetry.space_group_name_H-M   'P 1'
#
loop_
_entity.id
_entity.type
_entity.pdbx_description
1 polymer ?
#
loop_
_entity_poly.entity_id
_entity_poly.type
_entity_poly.pdbx_seq_one_letter_code
_entity_poly.pdbx_strand_id
1 'polypeptide(L)'
;MKKAVYDTFGSNKHVPCFARSLNLMIQDAISSTQELKPIIQKVKRIVTFFKCSVNATHALKKLQRQEGKTEDKILKLKQECETRWNSTFLMLSRFLQLANHVSTVLINNSILGSADSPEMISRAELKAIEDACELLSPIELVTVEISGEKYVTCSKIIPIVNCLMVTIDRLIPKTEVSASLKQNILNQIKRRFYSEKSNIEKNRFLAISTLLDPRYKKMHFQSITTVSYAQTKVNKLMKEMFESENKNSQKNNYSESNIESNIKKHNVCNIHDKLMTSRSENLDEFGENGGLSAEFRQYLISPVVDRSECPLKTWQRLRALHPHLYEIALKYLVIVGTSVPCERLFSKAGNIITEKRNRLKGKRASKIIFLSSLNKEYW
;
A
#
# COMPACT_ATOMS: atom_id res chain seq x y z
N MET A 1 -15.31 -9.50 -9.93
CA MET A 1 -14.90 -9.44 -8.50
C MET A 1 -15.62 -8.33 -7.72
N LYS A 2 -15.49 -7.04 -8.08
CA LYS A 2 -16.16 -5.93 -7.34
C LYS A 2 -17.68 -6.12 -7.17
N LYS A 3 -18.39 -6.48 -8.25
CA LYS A 3 -19.84 -6.79 -8.21
C LYS A 3 -20.16 -7.90 -7.21
N ALA A 4 -19.45 -9.04 -7.29
CA ALA A 4 -19.63 -10.15 -6.35
C ALA A 4 -19.39 -9.75 -4.88
N VAL A 5 -18.39 -8.91 -4.58
CA VAL A 5 -18.17 -8.40 -3.22
C VAL A 5 -19.34 -7.54 -2.76
N TYR A 6 -19.88 -6.71 -3.65
CA TYR A 6 -21.01 -5.83 -3.32
C TYR A 6 -22.28 -6.65 -3.07
N ASP A 7 -22.54 -7.63 -3.93
CA ASP A 7 -23.70 -8.51 -3.83
C ASP A 7 -23.64 -9.40 -2.56
N THR A 8 -22.43 -9.84 -2.16
CA THR A 8 -22.26 -10.75 -1.01
C THR A 8 -22.11 -10.04 0.33
N PHE A 9 -21.35 -8.94 0.38
CA PHE A 9 -20.93 -8.31 1.63
C PHE A 9 -21.42 -6.86 1.79
N GLY A 10 -21.97 -6.26 0.73
CA GLY A 10 -22.34 -4.85 0.67
C GLY A 10 -21.18 -3.96 0.24
N SER A 11 -21.51 -2.86 -0.44
CA SER A 11 -20.55 -1.87 -0.94
C SER A 11 -19.74 -1.20 0.18
N ASN A 12 -20.31 -1.07 1.37
CA ASN A 12 -19.69 -0.48 2.57
C ASN A 12 -18.63 -1.37 3.25
N LYS A 13 -18.51 -2.64 2.84
CA LYS A 13 -17.48 -3.58 3.33
C LYS A 13 -16.32 -3.77 2.35
N HIS A 14 -16.35 -3.10 1.20
CA HIS A 14 -15.30 -3.21 0.20
C HIS A 14 -14.20 -2.16 0.42
N VAL A 15 -12.95 -2.64 0.49
CA VAL A 15 -11.75 -1.81 0.40
C VAL A 15 -11.20 -1.95 -1.03
N PRO A 16 -11.22 -0.88 -1.85
CA PRO A 16 -10.62 -0.94 -3.18
C PRO A 16 -9.12 -1.22 -3.12
N CYS A 17 -8.61 -2.04 -4.04
CA CYS A 17 -7.18 -2.29 -4.16
C CYS A 17 -6.44 -0.98 -4.50
N PHE A 18 -5.61 -0.51 -3.57
CA PHE A 18 -4.85 0.72 -3.74
C PHE A 18 -3.84 0.64 -4.88
N ALA A 19 -3.11 -0.46 -5.01
CA ALA A 19 -2.15 -0.67 -6.10
C ALA A 19 -2.81 -0.57 -7.49
N ARG A 20 -4.03 -1.12 -7.64
CA ARG A 20 -4.82 -0.98 -8.87
C ARG A 20 -5.24 0.47 -9.10
N SER A 21 -5.71 1.16 -8.07
CA SER A 21 -6.08 2.58 -8.17
C SER A 21 -4.89 3.43 -8.59
N LEU A 22 -3.71 3.16 -8.04
CA LEU A 22 -2.46 3.83 -8.38
C LEU A 22 -2.01 3.53 -9.82
N ASN A 23 -2.12 2.29 -10.27
CA ASN A 23 -1.83 1.93 -11.66
C ASN A 23 -2.71 2.70 -12.65
N LEU A 24 -4.02 2.73 -12.40
CA LEU A 24 -4.95 3.47 -13.24
C LEU A 24 -4.73 4.99 -13.16
N MET A 25 -4.32 5.51 -11.99
CA MET A 25 -3.98 6.92 -11.78
C MET A 25 -2.86 7.35 -12.73
N ILE A 26 -1.78 6.56 -12.78
CA ILE A 26 -0.62 6.88 -13.63
C ILE A 26 -0.88 6.60 -15.10
N GLN A 27 -1.56 5.51 -15.44
CA GLN A 27 -1.95 5.26 -16.83
C GLN A 27 -2.78 6.40 -17.40
N ASP A 28 -3.73 6.93 -16.63
CA ASP A 28 -4.52 8.10 -17.03
C ASP A 28 -3.64 9.35 -17.14
N ALA A 29 -2.74 9.60 -16.18
CA ALA A 29 -1.86 10.78 -16.21
C ALA A 29 -0.90 10.78 -17.41
N ILE A 30 -0.27 9.63 -17.70
CA ILE A 30 0.58 9.45 -18.90
C ILE A 30 -0.30 9.57 -20.15
N SER A 31 -1.50 9.02 -20.15
CA SER A 31 -2.41 9.10 -21.28
C SER A 31 -2.93 10.51 -21.57
N SER A 32 -3.05 11.35 -20.54
CA SER A 32 -3.39 12.77 -20.66
C SER A 32 -2.22 13.65 -21.09
N THR A 33 -0.98 13.16 -21.01
CA THR A 33 0.22 13.88 -21.44
C THR A 33 0.54 13.52 -22.89
N GLN A 34 -0.04 14.25 -23.84
CA GLN A 34 -0.02 13.89 -25.26
C GLN A 34 1.41 13.88 -25.84
N GLU A 35 2.26 14.78 -25.38
CA GLU A 35 3.63 14.99 -25.82
C GLU A 35 4.56 13.84 -25.38
N LEU A 36 4.24 13.17 -24.27
CA LEU A 36 5.05 12.08 -23.73
C LEU A 36 4.84 10.75 -24.48
N LYS A 37 3.62 10.52 -25.00
CA LYS A 37 3.27 9.29 -25.74
C LYS A 37 4.19 8.99 -26.93
N PRO A 38 4.44 9.92 -27.88
CA PRO A 38 5.31 9.62 -29.02
C PRO A 38 6.75 9.31 -28.58
N ILE A 39 7.24 9.96 -27.51
CA ILE A 39 8.56 9.70 -26.95
C ILE A 39 8.64 8.27 -26.40
N ILE A 40 7.65 7.84 -25.62
CA ILE A 40 7.56 6.46 -25.10
C ILE A 40 7.53 5.46 -26.27
N GLN A 41 6.76 5.74 -27.33
CA GLN A 41 6.67 4.85 -28.48
C GLN A 41 7.99 4.74 -29.26
N LYS A 42 8.73 5.83 -29.42
CA LYS A 42 10.08 5.78 -30.01
C LYS A 42 11.02 4.89 -29.19
N VAL A 43 11.06 5.08 -27.86
CA VAL A 43 11.86 4.22 -26.97
C VAL A 43 11.43 2.76 -27.08
N LYS A 44 10.12 2.49 -27.09
CA LYS A 44 9.56 1.14 -27.24
C LYS A 44 10.02 0.49 -28.55
N ARG A 45 10.00 1.21 -29.67
CA ARG A 45 10.49 0.72 -30.98
C ARG A 45 11.97 0.37 -30.93
N ILE A 46 12.79 1.23 -30.32
CA ILE A 46 14.22 0.96 -30.13
C ILE A 46 14.41 -0.32 -29.30
N VAL A 47 13.75 -0.43 -28.15
CA VAL A 47 13.87 -1.63 -27.30
C VAL A 47 13.42 -2.89 -28.04
N THR A 48 12.32 -2.82 -28.79
CA THR A 48 11.83 -3.93 -29.63
C THR A 48 12.88 -4.35 -30.66
N PHE A 49 13.51 -3.41 -31.36
CA PHE A 49 14.58 -3.71 -32.32
C PHE A 49 15.72 -4.49 -31.67
N PHE A 50 16.23 -4.05 -30.51
CA PHE A 50 17.28 -4.79 -29.80
C PHE A 50 16.82 -6.18 -29.36
N LYS A 51 15.55 -6.34 -28.94
CA LYS A 51 15.01 -7.64 -28.55
C LYS A 51 14.87 -8.61 -29.72
N CYS A 52 14.60 -8.10 -30.93
CA CYS A 52 14.45 -8.91 -32.14
C CYS A 52 15.79 -9.16 -32.84
N SER A 53 16.77 -8.28 -32.69
CA SER A 53 18.09 -8.39 -33.34
C SER A 53 19.15 -8.98 -32.40
N VAL A 54 19.56 -10.23 -32.70
CA VAL A 54 20.66 -10.91 -31.99
C VAL A 54 21.95 -10.11 -32.14
N ASN A 55 22.21 -9.55 -33.32
CA ASN A 55 23.41 -8.75 -33.61
C ASN A 55 23.43 -7.46 -32.78
N ALA A 56 22.32 -6.72 -32.73
CA ALA A 56 22.23 -5.50 -31.92
C ALA A 56 22.36 -5.78 -30.42
N THR A 57 21.72 -6.86 -29.94
CA THR A 57 21.89 -7.30 -28.55
C THR A 57 23.34 -7.69 -28.25
N HIS A 58 24.01 -8.42 -29.15
CA HIS A 58 25.40 -8.82 -28.96
C HIS A 58 26.34 -7.60 -28.96
N ALA A 59 26.13 -6.65 -29.87
CA ALA A 59 26.89 -5.40 -29.91
C ALA A 59 26.71 -4.59 -28.62
N LEU A 60 25.48 -4.48 -28.10
CA LEU A 60 25.18 -3.82 -26.84
C LEU A 60 25.90 -4.48 -25.65
N LYS A 61 25.96 -5.81 -25.62
CA LYS A 61 26.73 -6.54 -24.59
C LYS A 61 28.24 -6.31 -24.74
N LYS A 62 28.76 -6.31 -25.97
CA LYS A 62 30.19 -6.11 -26.25
C LYS A 62 30.66 -4.75 -25.74
N LEU A 63 29.91 -3.68 -26.01
CA LEU A 63 30.23 -2.34 -25.50
C LEU A 63 30.29 -2.31 -23.96
N GLN A 64 29.32 -2.93 -23.29
CA GLN A 64 29.32 -3.02 -21.82
C GLN A 64 30.51 -3.81 -21.26
N ARG A 65 30.97 -4.87 -21.95
CA ARG A 65 32.17 -5.62 -21.56
C ARG A 65 33.45 -4.82 -21.75
N GLN A 66 33.50 -3.96 -22.77
CA GLN A 66 34.63 -3.05 -23.00
C GLN A 66 34.76 -2.00 -21.88
N GLU A 67 33.65 -1.64 -21.23
CA GLU A 67 33.65 -0.84 -19.99
C GLU A 67 33.99 -1.64 -18.72
N GLY A 68 34.41 -2.91 -18.84
CA GLY A 68 34.80 -3.76 -17.71
C GLY A 68 33.64 -4.40 -16.94
N LYS A 69 32.40 -4.38 -17.46
CA LYS A 69 31.28 -5.07 -16.80
C LYS A 69 31.40 -6.59 -16.94
N THR A 70 31.32 -7.28 -15.82
CA THR A 70 31.21 -8.74 -15.73
C THR A 70 29.83 -9.21 -16.21
N GLU A 71 29.70 -10.48 -16.62
CA GLU A 71 28.47 -11.01 -17.26
C GLU A 71 27.21 -10.85 -16.38
N ASP A 72 27.35 -10.93 -15.06
CA ASP A 72 26.30 -10.71 -14.07
C ASP A 72 25.85 -9.23 -13.97
N LYS A 73 26.73 -8.29 -14.32
CA LYS A 73 26.47 -6.84 -14.29
C LYS A 73 26.00 -6.29 -15.63
N ILE A 74 26.02 -7.08 -16.70
CA ILE A 74 25.54 -6.66 -18.02
C ILE A 74 24.04 -6.41 -17.97
N LEU A 75 23.65 -5.19 -18.30
CA LEU A 75 22.26 -4.78 -18.32
C LEU A 75 21.61 -5.15 -19.65
N LYS A 76 20.40 -5.68 -19.57
CA LYS A 76 19.51 -5.93 -20.73
C LYS A 76 18.43 -4.85 -20.79
N LEU A 77 18.01 -4.45 -21.99
CA LEU A 77 16.85 -3.57 -22.13
C LEU A 77 15.57 -4.27 -21.64
N LYS A 78 14.65 -3.49 -21.07
CA LYS A 78 13.36 -3.97 -20.55
C LYS A 78 12.25 -3.51 -21.47
N GLN A 79 11.37 -4.42 -21.90
CA GLN A 79 10.20 -4.06 -22.72
C GLN A 79 9.04 -3.69 -21.80
N GLU A 80 8.31 -2.66 -22.20
CA GLU A 80 7.01 -2.33 -21.61
C GLU A 80 6.00 -3.49 -21.73
N CYS A 81 5.17 -3.66 -20.70
CA CYS A 81 3.98 -4.49 -20.70
C CYS A 81 2.77 -3.59 -20.38
N GLU A 82 1.86 -3.45 -21.34
CA GLU A 82 0.76 -2.46 -21.29
C GLU A 82 -0.14 -2.57 -20.06
N THR A 83 -0.20 -3.74 -19.44
CA THR A 83 -1.05 -3.99 -18.27
C THR A 83 -0.57 -3.33 -16.98
N ARG A 84 0.70 -2.93 -16.88
CA ARG A 84 1.26 -2.31 -15.66
C ARG A 84 2.09 -1.07 -15.97
N TRP A 85 1.70 0.05 -15.37
CA TRP A 85 2.36 1.35 -15.54
C TRP A 85 3.86 1.30 -15.20
N ASN A 86 4.25 0.50 -14.22
CA ASN A 86 5.63 0.41 -13.76
C ASN A 86 6.57 -0.15 -14.85
N SER A 87 6.05 -0.95 -15.78
CA SER A 87 6.85 -1.46 -16.89
C SER A 87 7.30 -0.36 -17.83
N THR A 88 6.49 0.69 -18.03
CA THR A 88 6.85 1.89 -18.78
C THR A 88 8.00 2.61 -18.08
N PHE A 89 7.88 2.89 -16.78
CA PHE A 89 8.95 3.50 -15.98
C PHE A 89 10.25 2.68 -16.04
N LEU A 90 10.16 1.37 -15.79
CA LEU A 90 11.32 0.47 -15.81
C LEU A 90 11.99 0.38 -17.19
N MET A 91 11.21 0.46 -18.28
CA MET A 91 11.74 0.54 -19.65
C MET A 91 12.51 1.85 -19.84
N LEU A 92 11.89 2.99 -19.52
CA LEU A 92 12.50 4.31 -19.67
C LEU A 92 13.77 4.46 -18.83
N SER A 93 13.73 4.12 -17.53
CA SER A 93 14.90 4.19 -16.66
C SER A 93 16.03 3.26 -17.10
N ARG A 94 15.70 2.06 -17.61
CA ARG A 94 16.73 1.15 -18.16
C ARG A 94 17.29 1.67 -19.49
N PHE A 95 16.46 2.27 -20.32
CA PHE A 95 16.89 2.88 -21.56
C PHE A 95 17.87 4.03 -21.30
N LEU A 96 17.58 4.92 -20.33
CA LEU A 96 18.47 6.01 -19.93
C LEU A 96 19.87 5.50 -19.53
N GLN A 97 19.94 4.42 -18.72
CA GLN A 97 21.21 3.79 -18.32
C GLN A 97 22.04 3.27 -19.51
N LEU A 98 21.38 2.91 -20.61
CA LEU A 98 22.00 2.31 -21.78
C LEU A 98 22.03 3.26 -22.99
N ALA A 99 21.56 4.51 -22.85
CA ALA A 99 21.31 5.41 -23.98
C ALA A 99 22.56 5.64 -24.84
N ASN A 100 23.72 5.83 -24.21
CA ASN A 100 25.00 6.01 -24.92
C ASN A 100 25.37 4.76 -25.73
N HIS A 101 25.25 3.58 -25.14
CA HIS A 101 25.56 2.32 -25.82
C HIS A 101 24.59 2.05 -26.97
N VAL A 102 23.30 2.29 -26.72
CA VAL A 102 22.23 2.15 -27.71
C VAL A 102 22.50 3.07 -28.90
N SER A 103 22.86 4.33 -28.66
CA SER A 103 23.22 5.30 -29.71
C SER A 103 24.36 4.78 -30.58
N THR A 104 25.46 4.32 -29.98
CA THR A 104 26.61 3.76 -30.71
C THR A 104 26.21 2.55 -31.57
N VAL A 105 25.40 1.64 -31.04
CA VAL A 105 24.96 0.45 -31.80
C VAL A 105 24.05 0.85 -32.96
N LEU A 106 23.12 1.79 -32.76
CA LEU A 106 22.21 2.25 -33.83
C LEU A 106 22.99 2.92 -34.96
N ILE A 107 23.96 3.81 -34.64
CA ILE A 107 24.83 4.45 -35.64
C ILE A 107 25.60 3.40 -36.45
N ASN A 108 26.18 2.40 -35.79
CA ASN A 108 26.94 1.36 -36.49
C ASN A 108 26.04 0.48 -37.38
N ASN A 109 24.80 0.20 -36.97
CA ASN A 109 23.87 -0.60 -37.79
C ASN A 109 23.30 0.21 -38.97
N SER A 110 23.04 1.51 -38.80
CA SER A 110 22.60 2.36 -39.90
C SER A 110 23.68 2.50 -40.98
N ILE A 111 24.96 2.58 -40.59
CA ILE A 111 26.09 2.60 -41.52
C ILE A 111 26.20 1.28 -42.31
N LEU A 112 25.80 0.16 -41.71
CA LEU A 112 25.84 -1.17 -42.33
C LEU A 112 24.59 -1.48 -43.20
N GLY A 113 23.68 -0.53 -43.40
CA GLY A 113 22.58 -0.65 -44.36
C GLY A 113 21.40 -1.52 -43.89
N SER A 114 21.22 -1.75 -42.58
CA SER A 114 20.00 -2.42 -42.09
C SER A 114 18.81 -1.46 -42.18
N ALA A 115 17.95 -1.64 -43.19
CA ALA A 115 16.77 -0.79 -43.45
C ALA A 115 15.79 -0.70 -42.25
N ASP A 116 15.83 -1.67 -41.33
CA ASP A 116 14.93 -1.74 -40.17
C ASP A 116 15.49 -1.12 -38.87
N SER A 117 16.66 -0.48 -38.91
CA SER A 117 17.24 0.17 -37.71
C SER A 117 16.44 1.42 -37.33
N PRO A 118 15.88 1.50 -36.11
CA PRO A 118 15.13 2.68 -35.68
C PRO A 118 16.07 3.86 -35.46
N GLU A 119 15.55 5.07 -35.70
CA GLU A 119 16.25 6.30 -35.34
C GLU A 119 16.37 6.44 -33.82
N MET A 120 17.51 6.98 -33.38
CA MET A 120 17.72 7.33 -31.99
C MET A 120 16.82 8.51 -31.60
N ILE A 121 16.42 8.57 -30.33
CA ILE A 121 15.68 9.73 -29.82
C ILE A 121 16.57 10.98 -29.77
N SER A 122 15.96 12.15 -29.93
CA SER A 122 16.66 13.43 -29.87
C SER A 122 17.14 13.76 -28.45
N ARG A 123 18.08 14.71 -28.34
CA ARG A 123 18.57 15.21 -27.04
C ARG A 123 17.46 15.81 -26.17
N ALA A 124 16.52 16.54 -26.79
CA ALA A 124 15.39 17.12 -26.09
C ALA A 124 14.44 16.04 -25.53
N GLU A 125 14.16 15.01 -26.33
CA GLU A 125 13.35 13.85 -25.90
C GLU A 125 14.05 13.05 -24.80
N LEU A 126 15.37 12.85 -24.89
CA LEU A 126 16.14 12.17 -23.84
C LEU A 126 16.06 12.93 -22.50
N LYS A 127 16.19 14.26 -22.53
CA LYS A 127 16.03 15.12 -21.34
C LYS A 127 14.61 15.07 -20.78
N ALA A 128 13.59 15.02 -21.64
CA ALA A 128 12.20 14.86 -21.22
C ALA A 128 11.96 13.50 -20.54
N ILE A 129 12.58 12.42 -21.02
CA ILE A 129 12.49 11.09 -20.38
C ILE A 129 13.17 11.08 -19.01
N GLU A 130 14.35 11.69 -18.90
CA GLU A 130 15.09 11.81 -17.63
C GLU A 130 14.25 12.53 -16.57
N ASP A 131 13.72 13.70 -16.93
CA ASP A 131 12.88 14.53 -16.07
C ASP A 131 11.54 13.84 -15.74
N ALA A 132 10.91 13.15 -16.69
CA ALA A 132 9.71 12.35 -16.44
C ALA A 132 9.98 11.16 -15.50
N CYS A 133 11.15 10.52 -15.61
CA CYS A 133 11.55 9.44 -14.69
C CYS A 133 11.74 9.96 -13.25
N GLU A 134 12.29 11.17 -13.08
CA GLU A 134 12.38 11.81 -11.75
C GLU A 134 10.99 11.99 -11.13
N LEU A 135 9.99 12.43 -11.91
CA LEU A 135 8.59 12.57 -11.46
C LEU A 135 7.91 11.23 -11.14
N LEU A 136 8.18 10.19 -11.93
CA LEU A 136 7.56 8.86 -11.77
C LEU A 136 8.20 8.02 -10.67
N SER A 137 9.46 8.30 -10.32
CA SER A 137 10.24 7.52 -9.34
C SER A 137 9.58 7.41 -7.95
N PRO A 138 9.08 8.50 -7.31
CA PRO A 138 8.36 8.40 -6.04
C PRO A 138 7.14 7.47 -6.10
N ILE A 139 6.46 7.42 -7.25
CA ILE A 139 5.26 6.59 -7.43
C ILE A 139 5.64 5.11 -7.55
N GLU A 140 6.79 4.81 -8.14
CA GLU A 140 7.30 3.43 -8.19
C GLU A 140 7.67 2.94 -6.79
N LEU A 141 8.34 3.78 -6.00
CA LEU A 141 8.65 3.47 -4.60
C LEU A 141 7.37 3.16 -3.80
N VAL A 142 6.33 3.98 -3.97
CA VAL A 142 5.01 3.73 -3.36
C VAL A 142 4.38 2.45 -3.86
N THR A 143 4.49 2.15 -5.16
CA THR A 143 3.92 0.93 -5.76
C THR A 143 4.58 -0.31 -5.19
N VAL A 144 5.91 -0.31 -5.05
CA VAL A 144 6.66 -1.39 -4.41
C VAL A 144 6.26 -1.52 -2.95
N GLU A 145 6.22 -0.41 -2.21
CA GLU A 145 5.87 -0.38 -0.79
C GLU A 145 4.47 -0.92 -0.52
N ILE A 146 3.45 -0.58 -1.32
CA ILE A 146 2.10 -1.11 -1.08
C ILE A 146 1.91 -2.54 -1.62
N SER A 147 2.81 -3.04 -2.46
CA SER A 147 2.72 -4.40 -3.04
C SER A 147 3.21 -5.51 -2.09
N GLY A 148 3.81 -5.14 -0.96
CA GLY A 148 4.28 -6.09 0.05
C GLY A 148 3.17 -6.79 0.82
N GLU A 149 3.55 -7.86 1.53
CA GLU A 149 2.63 -8.74 2.27
C GLU A 149 3.10 -9.10 3.68
N LYS A 150 4.33 -8.71 4.05
CA LYS A 150 4.94 -9.04 5.36
C LYS A 150 4.77 -7.93 6.40
N TYR A 151 3.99 -6.90 6.10
CA TYR A 151 3.74 -5.76 6.96
C TYR A 151 2.35 -5.17 6.70
N VAL A 152 1.86 -4.36 7.63
CA VAL A 152 0.55 -3.70 7.49
C VAL A 152 0.56 -2.70 6.33
N THR A 153 -0.45 -2.79 5.47
CA THR A 153 -0.56 -1.96 4.27
C THR A 153 -1.74 -1.00 4.32
N CYS A 154 -2.87 -1.39 4.92
CA CYS A 154 -4.09 -0.59 4.96
C CYS A 154 -3.87 0.78 5.65
N SER A 155 -3.21 0.78 6.81
CA SER A 155 -2.92 2.00 7.58
C SER A 155 -1.90 2.94 6.92
N LYS A 156 -1.13 2.44 5.93
CA LYS A 156 -0.15 3.25 5.20
C LYS A 156 -0.78 4.09 4.10
N ILE A 157 -1.99 3.74 3.62
CA ILE A 157 -2.57 4.34 2.41
C ILE A 157 -2.78 5.84 2.52
N ILE A 158 -3.43 6.33 3.59
CA ILE A 158 -3.67 7.77 3.78
C ILE A 158 -2.33 8.54 3.89
N PRO A 159 -1.38 8.13 4.75
CA PRO A 159 -0.04 8.72 4.81
C PRO A 159 0.67 8.74 3.46
N ILE A 160 0.69 7.61 2.75
CA ILE A 160 1.36 7.48 1.45
C ILE A 160 0.77 8.44 0.43
N VAL A 161 -0.56 8.54 0.32
CA VAL A 161 -1.18 9.43 -0.67
C VAL A 161 -0.90 10.89 -0.35
N ASN A 162 -0.96 11.27 0.93
CA ASN A 162 -0.64 12.63 1.35
C ASN A 162 0.83 12.97 1.08
N CYS A 163 1.76 12.11 1.52
CA CYS A 163 3.19 12.28 1.27
C CYS A 163 3.53 12.28 -0.22
N LEU A 164 2.89 11.41 -1.02
CA LEU A 164 3.08 11.37 -2.47
C LEU A 164 2.63 12.67 -3.11
N MET A 165 1.45 13.19 -2.74
CA MET A 165 0.94 14.47 -3.23
C MET A 165 1.93 15.61 -2.95
N VAL A 166 2.40 15.72 -1.70
CA VAL A 166 3.40 16.73 -1.29
C VAL A 166 4.74 16.55 -2.02
N THR A 167 5.18 15.31 -2.22
CA THR A 167 6.44 15.01 -2.90
C THR A 167 6.38 15.45 -4.36
N ILE A 168 5.35 15.04 -5.10
CA ILE A 168 5.18 15.41 -6.50
C ILE A 168 5.01 16.93 -6.66
N ASP A 169 4.27 17.57 -5.75
CA ASP A 169 4.07 19.02 -5.77
C ASP A 169 5.39 19.81 -5.60
N ARG A 170 6.32 19.29 -4.79
CA ARG A 170 7.64 19.92 -4.56
C ARG A 170 8.66 19.67 -5.68
N LEU A 171 8.48 18.66 -6.52
CA LEU A 171 9.39 18.40 -7.64
C LEU A 171 9.28 19.54 -8.68
N ILE A 172 10.41 20.03 -9.17
CA ILE A 172 10.47 21.12 -10.15
C ILE A 172 10.77 20.51 -11.53
N PRO A 173 9.80 20.49 -12.46
CA PRO A 173 10.01 19.99 -13.81
C PRO A 173 11.05 20.82 -14.56
N LYS A 174 11.95 20.15 -15.29
CA LYS A 174 13.00 20.77 -16.11
C LYS A 174 12.59 20.93 -17.58
N THR A 175 11.48 20.32 -17.97
CA THR A 175 10.92 20.28 -19.33
C THR A 175 9.42 20.56 -19.31
N GLU A 176 8.89 21.11 -20.41
CA GLU A 176 7.45 21.36 -20.55
C GLU A 176 6.61 20.07 -20.50
N VAL A 177 7.12 18.99 -21.09
CA VAL A 177 6.48 17.66 -21.08
C VAL A 177 6.27 17.18 -19.64
N SER A 178 7.30 17.28 -18.81
CA SER A 178 7.22 16.92 -17.39
C SER A 178 6.37 17.89 -16.58
N ALA A 179 6.30 19.17 -16.95
CA ALA A 179 5.39 20.12 -16.31
C ALA A 179 3.92 19.72 -16.55
N SER A 180 3.57 19.37 -17.79
CA SER A 180 2.26 18.81 -18.15
C SER A 180 2.00 17.49 -17.40
N LEU A 181 2.97 16.58 -17.39
CA LEU A 181 2.87 15.30 -16.66
C LEU A 181 2.64 15.51 -15.16
N LYS A 182 3.39 16.41 -14.51
CA LYS A 182 3.23 16.75 -13.08
C LYS A 182 1.81 17.21 -12.80
N GLN A 183 1.29 18.16 -13.58
CA GLN A 183 -0.09 18.65 -13.40
C GLN A 183 -1.12 17.53 -13.59
N ASN A 184 -0.93 16.69 -14.61
CA ASN A 184 -1.79 15.53 -14.85
C ASN A 184 -1.75 14.54 -13.67
N ILE A 185 -0.58 14.22 -13.12
CA ILE A 185 -0.44 13.36 -11.94
C ILE A 185 -1.18 13.96 -10.74
N LEU A 186 -0.94 15.24 -10.43
CA LEU A 186 -1.57 15.92 -9.29
C LEU A 186 -3.11 15.93 -9.42
N ASN A 187 -3.63 16.22 -10.62
CA ASN A 187 -5.05 16.18 -10.92
C ASN A 187 -5.63 14.77 -10.77
N GLN A 188 -4.91 13.75 -11.22
CA GLN A 188 -5.33 12.35 -11.09
C GLN A 188 -5.31 11.87 -9.63
N ILE A 189 -4.33 12.30 -8.81
CA ILE A 189 -4.29 12.04 -7.36
C ILE A 189 -5.53 12.66 -6.70
N LYS A 190 -5.80 13.95 -6.94
CA LYS A 190 -6.98 14.65 -6.41
C LYS A 190 -8.28 13.94 -6.81
N ARG A 191 -8.45 13.62 -8.08
CA ARG A 191 -9.65 12.94 -8.61
C ARG A 191 -9.84 11.55 -8.00
N ARG A 192 -8.78 10.77 -7.86
CA ARG A 192 -8.89 9.35 -7.44
C ARG A 192 -8.88 9.14 -5.93
N PHE A 193 -8.32 10.06 -5.16
CA PHE A 193 -8.15 9.87 -3.72
C PHE A 193 -8.76 10.95 -2.84
N TYR A 194 -9.14 12.11 -3.39
CA TYR A 194 -9.68 13.24 -2.63
C TYR A 194 -11.02 13.77 -3.16
N SER A 195 -11.56 13.20 -4.25
CA SER A 195 -12.90 13.60 -4.74
C SER A 195 -14.00 13.13 -3.80
N GLU A 196 -15.16 13.77 -3.84
CA GLU A 196 -16.29 13.46 -2.96
C GLU A 196 -16.68 11.97 -2.96
N LYS A 197 -16.60 11.32 -4.12
CA LYS A 197 -16.98 9.90 -4.31
C LYS A 197 -15.84 8.91 -4.01
N SER A 198 -14.59 9.36 -3.97
CA SER A 198 -13.40 8.50 -3.90
C SER A 198 -12.46 8.85 -2.75
N ASN A 199 -12.86 9.77 -1.87
CA ASN A 199 -12.04 10.24 -0.77
C ASN A 199 -11.63 9.08 0.14
N ILE A 200 -10.32 8.80 0.19
CA ILE A 200 -9.75 7.69 0.96
C ILE A 200 -9.95 7.88 2.47
N GLU A 201 -10.02 9.12 2.96
CA GLU A 201 -10.25 9.42 4.37
C GLU A 201 -11.69 9.16 4.80
N LYS A 202 -12.63 9.15 3.85
CA LYS A 202 -14.03 8.75 4.10
C LYS A 202 -14.18 7.22 4.16
N ASN A 203 -13.20 6.45 3.68
CA ASN A 203 -13.24 5.00 3.81
C ASN A 203 -12.93 4.60 5.26
N ARG A 204 -13.94 4.08 5.96
CA ARG A 204 -13.83 3.71 7.38
C ARG A 204 -12.67 2.78 7.70
N PHE A 205 -12.30 1.86 6.80
CA PHE A 205 -11.23 0.91 7.07
C PHE A 205 -9.86 1.58 6.97
N LEU A 206 -9.67 2.42 5.96
CA LEU A 206 -8.44 3.21 5.79
C LEU A 206 -8.29 4.22 6.93
N ALA A 207 -9.36 4.94 7.26
CA ALA A 207 -9.35 5.96 8.30
C ALA A 207 -9.10 5.38 9.68
N ILE A 208 -9.83 4.33 10.08
CA ILE A 208 -9.65 3.70 11.39
C ILE A 208 -8.28 3.03 11.48
N SER A 209 -7.84 2.28 10.47
CA SER A 209 -6.52 1.64 10.50
C SER A 209 -5.38 2.66 10.56
N THR A 210 -5.46 3.78 9.85
CA THR A 210 -4.47 4.86 9.92
C THR A 210 -4.45 5.52 11.30
N LEU A 211 -5.63 5.83 11.85
CA LEU A 211 -5.78 6.44 13.16
C LEU A 211 -5.22 5.56 14.29
N LEU A 212 -5.43 4.25 14.18
CA LEU A 212 -4.92 3.24 15.11
C LEU A 212 -3.49 2.78 14.78
N ASP A 213 -2.83 3.33 13.78
CA ASP A 213 -1.41 3.08 13.56
C ASP A 213 -0.57 4.06 14.39
N PRO A 214 0.23 3.56 15.37
CA PRO A 214 0.99 4.44 16.27
C PRO A 214 2.02 5.31 15.54
N ARG A 215 2.35 4.99 14.28
CA ARG A 215 3.27 5.77 13.45
C ARG A 215 2.64 7.02 12.84
N TYR A 216 1.31 7.04 12.70
CA TYR A 216 0.61 8.06 11.90
C TYR A 216 -0.46 8.81 12.68
N LYS A 217 -1.32 8.09 13.42
CA LYS A 217 -2.44 8.67 14.17
C LYS A 217 -3.25 9.66 13.31
N LYS A 218 -3.33 10.93 13.72
CA LYS A 218 -4.05 12.00 13.01
C LYS A 218 -3.20 12.76 11.98
N MET A 219 -1.89 12.51 11.90
CA MET A 219 -0.91 13.40 11.25
C MET A 219 -1.16 13.65 9.76
N HIS A 220 -1.66 12.65 9.03
CA HIS A 220 -1.76 12.72 7.57
C HIS A 220 -3.17 12.95 7.03
N PHE A 221 -4.14 13.16 7.90
CA PHE A 221 -5.49 13.52 7.46
C PHE A 221 -5.53 14.98 7.05
N GLN A 222 -6.14 15.26 5.90
CA GLN A 222 -6.37 16.60 5.39
C GLN A 222 -7.64 17.22 5.95
N SER A 223 -8.65 16.40 6.25
CA SER A 223 -9.92 16.89 6.82
C SER A 223 -10.05 16.58 8.31
N ILE A 224 -10.33 17.60 9.09
CA ILE A 224 -10.66 17.44 10.52
C ILE A 224 -11.95 16.62 10.69
N THR A 225 -12.92 16.77 9.78
CA THR A 225 -14.21 16.07 9.88
C THR A 225 -14.08 14.56 9.65
N THR A 226 -13.17 14.12 8.78
CA THR A 226 -12.93 12.69 8.52
C THR A 226 -12.22 12.04 9.71
N VAL A 227 -11.29 12.76 10.35
CA VAL A 227 -10.67 12.34 11.62
C VAL A 227 -11.73 12.19 12.71
N SER A 228 -12.57 13.21 12.93
CA SER A 228 -13.62 13.18 13.94
C SER A 228 -14.62 12.04 13.71
N TYR A 229 -14.97 11.76 12.46
CA TYR A 229 -15.80 10.62 12.09
C TYR A 229 -15.13 9.28 12.45
N ALA A 230 -13.86 9.11 12.12
CA ALA A 230 -13.10 7.91 12.45
C ALA A 230 -12.97 7.72 13.97
N GLN A 231 -12.66 8.80 14.71
CA GLN A 231 -12.62 8.82 16.16
C GLN A 231 -13.95 8.41 16.78
N THR A 232 -15.05 9.00 16.31
CA THR A 232 -16.41 8.66 16.77
C THR A 232 -16.71 7.18 16.56
N LYS A 233 -16.27 6.63 15.41
CA LYS A 233 -16.50 5.21 15.10
C LYS A 233 -15.68 4.28 15.99
N VAL A 234 -14.41 4.59 16.26
CA VAL A 234 -13.57 3.84 17.21
C VAL A 234 -14.18 3.90 18.61
N ASN A 235 -14.59 5.09 19.07
CA ASN A 235 -15.20 5.25 20.39
C ASN A 235 -16.50 4.42 20.52
N LYS A 236 -17.31 4.37 19.46
CA LYS A 236 -18.50 3.51 19.41
C LYS A 236 -18.13 2.02 19.51
N LEU A 237 -17.11 1.57 18.79
CA LEU A 237 -16.64 0.18 18.86
C LEU A 237 -16.14 -0.18 20.27
N MET A 238 -15.46 0.75 20.95
CA MET A 238 -15.05 0.56 22.33
C MET A 238 -16.27 0.42 23.26
N LYS A 239 -17.26 1.32 23.16
CA LYS A 239 -18.51 1.24 23.93
C LYS A 239 -19.20 -0.11 23.77
N GLU A 240 -19.33 -0.59 22.53
CA GLU A 240 -19.93 -1.89 22.21
C GLU A 240 -19.18 -3.06 22.88
N MET A 241 -17.84 -2.96 23.00
CA MET A 241 -17.03 -3.96 23.71
C MET A 241 -17.27 -3.93 25.22
N PHE A 242 -17.23 -2.75 25.85
CA PHE A 242 -17.53 -2.57 27.28
C PHE A 242 -18.91 -3.13 27.66
N GLU A 243 -19.94 -2.81 26.86
CA GLU A 243 -21.29 -3.33 27.08
C GLU A 243 -21.38 -4.85 26.96
N SER A 244 -20.59 -5.45 26.07
CA SER A 244 -20.55 -6.91 25.90
C SER A 244 -19.86 -7.62 27.05
N GLU A 245 -18.80 -7.03 27.61
CA GLU A 245 -18.07 -7.55 28.77
C GLU A 245 -18.93 -7.49 30.03
N ASN A 246 -19.61 -6.36 30.28
CA ASN A 246 -20.52 -6.22 31.42
C ASN A 246 -21.68 -7.23 31.39
N LYS A 247 -22.24 -7.52 30.21
CA LYS A 247 -23.29 -8.54 30.04
C LYS A 247 -22.78 -9.97 30.30
N ASN A 248 -21.51 -10.26 29.98
CA ASN A 248 -20.91 -11.56 30.23
C ASN A 248 -20.56 -11.74 31.72
N SER A 249 -20.06 -10.70 32.39
CA SER A 249 -19.80 -10.69 33.83
C SER A 249 -21.08 -10.87 34.65
N GLN A 250 -22.20 -10.25 34.25
CA GLN A 250 -23.50 -10.44 34.90
C GLN A 250 -24.08 -11.86 34.72
N LYS A 251 -23.75 -12.58 33.65
CA LYS A 251 -24.18 -13.99 33.45
C LYS A 251 -23.38 -14.98 34.30
N ASN A 252 -22.11 -14.71 34.57
CA ASN A 252 -21.28 -15.59 35.40
C ASN A 252 -21.60 -15.47 36.91
N ASN A 253 -22.13 -14.33 37.36
CA ASN A 253 -22.52 -14.12 38.76
C ASN A 253 -23.79 -14.88 39.20
N TYR A 254 -24.54 -15.52 38.28
CA TYR A 254 -25.69 -16.37 38.64
C TYR A 254 -25.32 -17.84 38.92
N SER A 255 -24.03 -18.19 38.87
CA SER A 255 -23.57 -19.59 39.06
C SER A 255 -22.71 -19.82 40.31
N GLU A 256 -22.33 -18.77 41.04
CA GLU A 256 -21.58 -18.88 42.30
C GLU A 256 -22.22 -18.02 43.39
N SER A 257 -23.39 -18.46 43.85
CA SER A 257 -23.90 -18.10 45.16
C SER A 257 -24.06 -19.37 45.98
N ASN A 258 -23.02 -19.72 46.74
CA ASN A 258 -23.11 -20.23 48.11
C ASN A 258 -21.72 -20.58 48.65
N ILE A 259 -21.51 -20.25 49.93
CA ILE A 259 -20.30 -20.44 50.76
C ILE A 259 -19.29 -19.29 50.53
N GLU A 260 -19.06 -18.33 51.43
CA GLU A 260 -19.13 -18.35 52.89
C GLU A 260 -19.23 -16.91 53.43
N SER A 261 -20.09 -16.74 54.43
CA SER A 261 -20.20 -15.52 55.23
C SER A 261 -19.10 -15.48 56.31
N ASN A 262 -18.83 -14.26 56.79
CA ASN A 262 -18.02 -13.90 57.95
C ASN A 262 -16.48 -13.97 57.81
N ILE A 263 -15.88 -12.82 57.51
CA ILE A 263 -15.10 -12.02 58.49
C ILE A 263 -15.07 -10.56 57.97
N LYS A 264 -15.88 -9.68 58.58
CA LYS A 264 -15.65 -8.23 58.51
C LYS A 264 -14.73 -7.85 59.66
N LYS A 265 -13.47 -7.53 59.35
CA LYS A 265 -12.69 -6.57 60.14
C LYS A 265 -12.22 -5.47 59.20
N HIS A 266 -12.42 -4.23 59.63
CA HIS A 266 -12.15 -3.00 58.91
C HIS A 266 -10.69 -2.90 58.46
N ASN A 267 -10.39 -3.31 57.23
CA ASN A 267 -9.13 -2.99 56.59
C ASN A 267 -9.31 -1.75 55.72
N VAL A 268 -8.39 -0.79 55.85
CA VAL A 268 -8.30 0.40 54.98
C VAL A 268 -8.29 -0.02 53.50
N CYS A 269 -7.74 -1.21 53.19
CA CYS A 269 -7.81 -1.84 51.87
C CYS A 269 -9.23 -2.08 51.37
N ASN A 270 -10.21 -2.49 52.18
CA ASN A 270 -11.60 -2.66 51.70
C ASN A 270 -12.26 -1.32 51.33
N ILE A 271 -11.84 -0.22 51.98
CA ILE A 271 -12.27 1.13 51.61
C ILE A 271 -11.53 1.56 50.35
N HIS A 272 -10.23 1.27 50.22
CA HIS A 272 -9.47 1.48 48.99
C HIS A 272 -10.06 0.70 47.82
N ASP A 273 -10.40 -0.58 48.01
CA ASP A 273 -10.98 -1.45 47.00
C ASP A 273 -12.36 -0.95 46.61
N LYS A 274 -13.24 -0.60 47.57
CA LYS A 274 -14.52 0.05 47.27
C LYS A 274 -14.36 1.40 46.59
N LEU A 275 -13.39 2.22 47.01
CA LEU A 275 -13.08 3.50 46.38
C LEU A 275 -12.53 3.29 44.97
N MET A 276 -11.69 2.28 44.73
CA MET A 276 -11.13 1.93 43.43
C MET A 276 -12.19 1.34 42.50
N THR A 277 -13.12 0.51 42.99
CA THR A 277 -14.28 0.04 42.22
C THR A 277 -15.20 1.22 41.87
N SER A 278 -15.55 2.07 42.86
CA SER A 278 -16.36 3.26 42.61
C SER A 278 -15.66 4.31 41.74
N ARG A 279 -14.32 4.39 41.76
CA ARG A 279 -13.53 5.33 40.95
C ARG A 279 -13.25 4.77 39.56
N SER A 280 -13.20 3.46 39.37
CA SER A 280 -13.23 2.84 38.05
C SER A 280 -14.60 3.05 37.41
N GLU A 281 -15.68 2.84 38.15
CA GLU A 281 -17.06 3.14 37.71
C GLU A 281 -17.26 4.63 37.37
N ASN A 282 -16.62 5.57 38.10
CA ASN A 282 -16.74 7.02 37.87
C ASN A 282 -15.68 7.62 36.92
N LEU A 283 -14.53 6.97 36.67
CA LEU A 283 -13.55 7.39 35.65
C LEU A 283 -13.94 6.92 34.25
N ASP A 284 -14.80 5.90 34.18
CA ASP A 284 -15.40 5.34 32.96
C ASP A 284 -16.70 6.04 32.54
N GLU A 285 -17.10 7.13 33.22
CA GLU A 285 -18.15 8.00 32.71
C GLU A 285 -17.69 8.62 31.39
N PHE A 286 -18.24 8.08 30.30
CA PHE A 286 -18.30 8.71 29.00
C PHE A 286 -18.90 10.11 29.16
N GLY A 287 -18.05 11.11 29.40
CA GLY A 287 -18.48 12.49 29.63
C GLY A 287 -19.54 12.91 28.61
N GLU A 288 -20.70 13.34 29.12
CA GLU A 288 -21.94 13.60 28.40
C GLU A 288 -21.87 14.70 27.32
N ASN A 289 -20.69 15.23 27.00
CA ASN A 289 -20.48 16.19 25.92
C ASN A 289 -19.35 15.77 24.96
N GLY A 290 -19.50 14.61 24.31
CA GLY A 290 -18.73 14.22 23.12
C GLY A 290 -17.32 13.63 23.35
N GLY A 291 -16.94 13.28 24.58
CA GLY A 291 -15.57 12.91 24.94
C GLY A 291 -15.18 11.47 24.56
N LEU A 292 -14.07 11.31 23.87
CA LEU A 292 -13.40 10.03 23.62
C LEU A 292 -13.09 9.31 24.95
N SER A 293 -13.11 7.98 24.98
CA SER A 293 -12.68 7.20 26.16
C SER A 293 -11.30 7.64 26.66
N ALA A 294 -11.05 7.56 27.98
CA ALA A 294 -9.76 7.97 28.56
C ALA A 294 -8.59 7.22 27.90
N GLU A 295 -8.75 5.90 27.73
CA GLU A 295 -7.84 5.02 27.01
C GLU A 295 -7.50 5.55 25.61
N PHE A 296 -8.51 5.94 24.82
CA PHE A 296 -8.29 6.41 23.45
C PHE A 296 -7.68 7.81 23.41
N ARG A 297 -8.06 8.71 24.32
CA ARG A 297 -7.45 10.05 24.46
C ARG A 297 -5.96 9.95 24.75
N GLN A 298 -5.58 9.10 25.71
CA GLN A 298 -4.19 8.90 26.08
C GLN A 298 -3.35 8.38 24.91
N TYR A 299 -3.88 7.43 24.14
CA TYR A 299 -3.23 6.95 22.91
C TYR A 299 -3.05 8.05 21.86
N LEU A 300 -4.05 8.91 21.65
CA LEU A 300 -3.99 9.97 20.63
C LEU A 300 -3.02 11.11 21.00
N ILE A 301 -2.80 11.36 22.29
CA ILE A 301 -1.89 12.40 22.79
C ILE A 301 -0.44 11.89 22.86
N SER A 302 -0.23 10.59 23.03
CA SER A 302 1.12 10.03 23.10
C SER A 302 1.91 10.32 21.80
N PRO A 303 3.25 10.37 21.85
CA PRO A 303 4.06 10.62 20.66
C PRO A 303 3.85 9.51 19.62
N VAL A 304 4.10 9.85 18.35
CA VAL A 304 4.17 8.85 17.27
C VAL A 304 5.43 8.01 17.42
N VAL A 305 5.36 6.74 17.02
CA VAL A 305 6.53 5.85 17.01
C VAL A 305 7.28 5.94 15.69
N ASP A 306 8.55 5.48 15.68
CA ASP A 306 9.37 5.47 14.48
C ASP A 306 8.73 4.67 13.33
N ARG A 307 8.92 5.14 12.08
CA ARG A 307 8.31 4.53 10.90
C ARG A 307 8.75 3.08 10.64
N SER A 308 9.95 2.71 11.09
CA SER A 308 10.53 1.37 10.94
C SER A 308 9.94 0.34 11.90
N GLU A 309 9.28 0.80 12.97
CA GLU A 309 8.66 -0.07 13.95
C GLU A 309 7.47 -0.86 13.38
N CYS A 310 7.28 -2.07 13.90
CA CYS A 310 6.13 -2.88 13.56
C CYS A 310 4.92 -2.46 14.42
N PRO A 311 3.83 -1.91 13.84
CA PRO A 311 2.71 -1.41 14.63
C PRO A 311 2.03 -2.52 15.43
N LEU A 312 2.00 -3.76 14.93
CA LEU A 312 1.45 -4.91 15.67
C LEU A 312 2.27 -5.22 16.94
N LYS A 313 3.60 -5.16 16.86
CA LYS A 313 4.48 -5.33 18.03
C LYS A 313 4.33 -4.17 19.00
N THR A 314 4.15 -2.95 18.50
CA THR A 314 3.87 -1.78 19.34
C THR A 314 2.55 -1.94 20.08
N TRP A 315 1.47 -2.38 19.41
CA TRP A 315 0.21 -2.68 20.07
C TRP A 315 0.34 -3.79 21.11
N GLN A 316 1.16 -4.83 20.86
CA GLN A 316 1.45 -5.85 21.87
C GLN A 316 2.02 -5.26 23.16
N ARG A 317 2.93 -4.27 23.05
CA ARG A 317 3.49 -3.56 24.21
C ARG A 317 2.45 -2.68 24.91
N LEU A 318 1.54 -2.08 24.14
CA LEU A 318 0.51 -1.17 24.64
C LEU A 318 -0.71 -1.90 25.22
N ARG A 319 -0.83 -3.22 25.05
CA ARG A 319 -2.02 -4.01 25.44
C ARG A 319 -2.45 -3.79 26.90
N ALA A 320 -1.51 -3.74 27.83
CA ALA A 320 -1.82 -3.57 29.25
C ALA A 320 -2.41 -2.18 29.57
N LEU A 321 -2.00 -1.14 28.83
CA LEU A 321 -2.48 0.23 28.99
C LEU A 321 -3.73 0.52 28.16
N HIS A 322 -3.90 -0.21 27.05
CA HIS A 322 -4.95 0.01 26.06
C HIS A 322 -5.60 -1.31 25.60
N PRO A 323 -6.30 -2.05 26.49
CA PRO A 323 -6.80 -3.38 26.19
C PRO A 323 -7.88 -3.40 25.10
N HIS A 324 -8.86 -2.50 25.13
CA HIS A 324 -9.95 -2.47 24.15
C HIS A 324 -9.46 -1.95 22.80
N LEU A 325 -8.64 -0.89 22.84
CA LEU A 325 -8.09 -0.28 21.66
C LEU A 325 -7.10 -1.23 20.97
N TYR A 326 -6.38 -2.06 21.72
CA TYR A 326 -5.54 -3.14 21.19
C TYR A 326 -6.34 -4.12 20.34
N GLU A 327 -7.47 -4.63 20.84
CA GLU A 327 -8.32 -5.58 20.09
C GLU A 327 -8.88 -4.94 18.80
N ILE A 328 -9.32 -3.68 18.87
CA ILE A 328 -9.78 -2.94 17.69
C ILE A 328 -8.61 -2.72 16.72
N ALA A 329 -7.43 -2.33 17.21
CA ALA A 329 -6.27 -2.09 16.39
C ALA A 329 -5.83 -3.35 15.64
N LEU A 330 -5.78 -4.50 16.31
CA LEU A 330 -5.46 -5.78 15.65
C LEU A 330 -6.49 -6.13 14.57
N LYS A 331 -7.77 -5.86 14.79
CA LYS A 331 -8.83 -6.10 13.80
C LYS A 331 -8.69 -5.24 12.54
N TYR A 332 -8.24 -3.99 12.67
CA TYR A 332 -8.17 -3.03 11.57
C TYR A 332 -6.80 -2.98 10.88
N LEU A 333 -5.69 -3.18 11.60
CA LEU A 333 -4.34 -3.11 11.04
C LEU A 333 -4.00 -4.30 10.13
N VAL A 334 -4.60 -5.47 10.37
CA VAL A 334 -4.40 -6.68 9.55
C VAL A 334 -5.15 -6.64 8.22
N ILE A 335 -6.04 -5.66 8.02
CA ILE A 335 -6.70 -5.46 6.73
C ILE A 335 -5.63 -5.17 5.68
N VAL A 336 -5.73 -5.83 4.53
CA VAL A 336 -4.79 -5.63 3.42
C VAL A 336 -5.36 -4.57 2.49
N GLY A 337 -4.59 -3.51 2.23
CA GLY A 337 -4.98 -2.39 1.36
C GLY A 337 -4.80 -2.67 -0.15
N THR A 338 -4.35 -3.87 -0.51
CA THR A 338 -3.98 -4.27 -1.87
C THR A 338 -4.38 -5.71 -2.17
N SER A 339 -4.74 -6.00 -3.42
CA SER A 339 -4.96 -7.37 -3.90
C SER A 339 -3.69 -8.04 -4.45
N VAL A 340 -2.57 -7.31 -4.52
CA VAL A 340 -1.32 -7.80 -5.13
C VAL A 340 -0.80 -9.12 -4.53
N PRO A 341 -0.81 -9.34 -3.20
CA PRO A 341 -0.43 -10.63 -2.62
C PRO A 341 -1.30 -11.78 -3.13
N CYS A 342 -2.61 -11.56 -3.19
CA CYS A 342 -3.56 -12.55 -3.72
C CYS A 342 -3.32 -12.80 -5.22
N GLU A 343 -3.09 -11.76 -6.01
CA GLU A 343 -2.77 -11.88 -7.44
C GLU A 343 -1.47 -12.65 -7.69
N ARG A 344 -0.44 -12.45 -6.85
CA ARG A 344 0.82 -13.22 -6.88
C ARG A 344 0.56 -14.69 -6.54
N LEU A 345 -0.25 -14.97 -5.52
CA LEU A 345 -0.65 -16.34 -5.17
C LEU A 345 -1.40 -17.01 -6.33
N PHE A 346 -2.35 -16.33 -6.97
CA PHE A 346 -3.11 -16.89 -8.09
C PHE A 346 -2.27 -17.03 -9.37
N SER A 347 -1.30 -16.15 -9.59
CA SER A 347 -0.33 -16.31 -10.69
C SER A 347 0.54 -17.55 -10.46
N LYS A 348 1.02 -17.78 -9.23
CA LYS A 348 1.71 -19.03 -8.85
C LYS A 348 0.78 -20.24 -8.99
N ALA A 349 -0.48 -20.10 -8.61
CA ALA A 349 -1.49 -21.15 -8.78
C ALA A 349 -1.72 -21.51 -10.26
N GLY A 350 -1.68 -20.53 -11.17
CA GLY A 350 -1.74 -20.79 -12.62
C GLY A 350 -0.59 -21.67 -13.12
N ASN A 351 0.59 -21.56 -12.51
CA ASN A 351 1.72 -22.45 -12.81
C ASN A 351 1.56 -23.86 -12.20
N ILE A 352 0.70 -24.03 -11.20
CA ILE A 352 0.41 -25.33 -10.57
C ILE A 352 -0.72 -26.04 -11.31
N ILE A 353 -1.77 -25.27 -11.66
CA ILE A 353 -2.95 -25.68 -12.40
C ILE A 353 -2.74 -25.29 -13.87
N THR A 354 -1.80 -25.97 -14.52
CA THR A 354 -1.51 -25.75 -15.94
C THR A 354 -2.51 -26.52 -16.81
N GLU A 355 -2.60 -26.17 -18.09
CA GLU A 355 -3.42 -26.91 -19.08
C GLU A 355 -3.07 -28.41 -19.12
N LYS A 356 -1.80 -28.77 -18.87
CA LYS A 356 -1.33 -30.17 -18.80
C LYS A 356 -1.69 -30.89 -17.47
N ARG A 357 -2.12 -30.15 -16.43
CA ARG A 357 -2.54 -30.66 -15.10
C ARG A 357 -3.94 -30.16 -14.72
N ASN A 358 -4.84 -30.09 -15.69
CA ASN A 358 -6.20 -29.54 -15.55
C ASN A 358 -7.24 -30.46 -14.85
N ARG A 359 -6.91 -31.74 -14.59
CA ARG A 359 -7.81 -32.70 -13.90
C ARG A 359 -7.85 -32.58 -12.37
N LEU A 360 -7.23 -31.53 -11.80
CA LEU A 360 -7.27 -31.29 -10.36
C LEU A 360 -8.67 -30.84 -9.91
N LYS A 361 -9.33 -31.64 -9.07
CA LYS A 361 -10.58 -31.22 -8.40
C LYS A 361 -10.32 -29.95 -7.57
N GLY A 362 -11.29 -29.03 -7.53
CA GLY A 362 -11.16 -27.74 -6.83
C GLY A 362 -10.69 -27.86 -5.37
N LYS A 363 -11.16 -28.88 -4.63
CA LYS A 363 -10.72 -29.16 -3.25
C LYS A 363 -9.23 -29.49 -3.15
N ARG A 364 -8.68 -30.23 -4.13
CA ARG A 364 -7.24 -30.59 -4.16
C ARG A 364 -6.40 -29.41 -4.61
N ALA A 365 -6.88 -28.64 -5.59
CA ALA A 365 -6.26 -27.40 -6.03
C ALA A 365 -6.12 -26.41 -4.86
N SER A 366 -7.19 -26.18 -4.09
CA SER A 366 -7.17 -25.31 -2.90
C SER A 366 -6.13 -25.75 -1.87
N LYS A 367 -6.05 -27.05 -1.54
CA LYS A 367 -5.04 -27.59 -0.62
C LYS A 367 -3.61 -27.34 -1.11
N ILE A 368 -3.34 -27.58 -2.39
CA ILE A 368 -1.99 -27.37 -2.97
C ILE A 368 -1.62 -25.90 -2.94
N ILE A 369 -2.56 -25.00 -3.31
CA ILE A 369 -2.34 -23.56 -3.25
C ILE A 369 -2.02 -23.12 -1.82
N PHE A 370 -2.82 -23.57 -0.84
CA PHE A 370 -2.61 -23.29 0.57
C PHE A 370 -1.21 -23.73 1.03
N LEU A 371 -0.85 -25.00 0.82
CA LEU A 371 0.47 -25.51 1.21
C LEU A 371 1.58 -24.71 0.53
N SER A 372 1.44 -24.41 -0.77
CA SER A 372 2.43 -23.62 -1.53
C SER A 372 2.61 -22.18 -1.07
N SER A 373 1.67 -21.66 -0.26
CA SER A 373 1.69 -20.32 0.32
C SER A 373 2.39 -20.26 1.67
N LEU A 374 2.60 -21.41 2.33
CA LEU A 374 3.28 -21.49 3.62
C LEU A 374 4.79 -21.29 3.46
N ASN A 375 5.42 -20.64 4.46
CA ASN A 375 6.88 -20.58 4.54
C ASN A 375 7.45 -21.99 4.69
N LYS A 376 8.65 -22.21 4.15
CA LYS A 376 9.38 -23.49 4.25
C LYS A 376 9.58 -23.98 5.69
N GLU A 377 9.54 -23.09 6.67
CA GLU A 377 9.68 -23.43 8.10
C GLU A 377 8.45 -24.16 8.68
N TYR A 378 7.29 -24.08 8.00
CA TYR A 378 6.06 -24.79 8.38
C TYR A 378 5.83 -26.07 7.56
N TRP A 379 6.78 -26.41 6.68
CA TRP A 379 6.83 -27.67 5.95
C TRP A 379 7.71 -28.64 6.73
#